data_AF-A0A957T5W6-F1
#
_entry.id   AF-A0A957T5W6-F1
#
_cell.length_a   1.000
_cell.length_b   1.000
_cell.length_c   1.000
_cell.angle_alpha   90.00
_cell.angle_beta   90.00
_cell.angle_gamma   90.00
#
_symmetry.space_group_name_H-M   'P 1'
#
loop_
_entity.id
_entity.type
_entity.pdbx_description
1 polymer ?
#
loop_
_entity_poly.entity_id
_entity_poly.type
_entity_poly.pdbx_seq_one_letter_code
_entity_poly.pdbx_strand_id
1 'polypeptide(L)' 'MHLGFMGMAGVGKSYWAERFAEAGFTCFHCDDIIASHLRAELGEALVTVHDLGDWMGFPHQPDFADKEAKYLSLE' A
#
# COMPACT_ATOMS: atom_id res chain seq x y z
N MET A 1 3.73 -1.33 22.27
CA MET A 1 3.56 0.07 21.79
C MET A 1 3.50 0.01 20.27
N HIS A 2 2.57 0.73 19.65
CA HIS A 2 2.41 0.76 18.18
C HIS A 2 2.53 2.20 17.68
N LEU A 3 3.16 2.38 16.53
CA LEU A 3 3.41 3.67 15.89
C LEU A 3 2.82 3.63 14.48
N GLY A 4 1.98 4.62 14.15
CA GLY A 4 1.40 4.78 12.82
C GLY A 4 2.05 5.95 12.09
N PHE A 5 2.60 5.71 10.90
CA PHE A 5 3.12 6.76 10.03
C PHE A 5 2.12 7.07 8.93
N MET A 6 1.53 8.27 8.96
CA MET A 6 0.58 8.73 7.96
C MET A 6 1.09 9.99 7.25
N GLY A 7 0.77 10.12 5.97
CA GLY A 7 1.13 11.28 5.17
C GLY A 7 1.41 10.92 3.71
N MET A 8 1.51 11.93 2.85
CA MET A 8 1.69 11.76 1.40
C MET A 8 3.01 11.07 1.03
N ALA A 9 3.12 10.60 -0.22
CA ALA A 9 4.39 10.12 -0.76
C ALA A 9 5.49 11.21 -0.61
N GLY A 10 6.71 10.79 -0.27
CA GLY A 10 7.86 11.69 -0.11
C GLY A 10 8.02 12.37 1.25
N VAL A 11 7.06 12.28 2.19
CA VAL A 11 7.19 12.92 3.52
C VAL A 11 8.12 12.18 4.51
N GLY A 12 8.80 11.13 4.07
CA GLY A 12 9.81 10.41 4.88
C GLY A 12 9.27 9.28 5.76
N LYS A 13 8.06 8.75 5.51
CA LYS A 13 7.49 7.62 6.27
C LYS A 13 8.41 6.40 6.26
N SER A 14 8.89 5.98 5.09
CA SER A 14 9.78 4.82 4.95
C SER A 14 11.12 5.03 5.66
N TYR A 15 11.67 6.25 5.59
CA TYR A 15 12.90 6.60 6.30
C TYR A 15 12.74 6.40 7.82
N TRP A 16 11.65 6.91 8.41
CA TRP A 16 11.41 6.73 9.84
C TRP A 16 11.11 5.28 10.19
N ALA A 17 10.33 4.57 9.37
CA ALA A 17 10.08 3.15 9.57
C ALA A 17 11.40 2.36 9.66
N GLU A 18 12.34 2.57 8.73
CA GLU A 18 13.67 1.94 8.77
C GLU A 18 14.47 2.30 10.04
N ARG A 19 14.46 3.57 10.47
CA ARG A 19 15.12 3.98 11.73
C ARG A 19 14.54 3.25 12.94
N PHE A 20 13.22 3.04 12.98
CA PHE A 20 12.58 2.27 14.05
C PHE A 20 12.86 0.77 13.93
N ALA A 21 12.99 0.23 12.72
CA ALA A 21 13.39 -1.15 12.49
C ALA A 21 14.78 -1.43 13.10
N GLU A 22 15.74 -0.52 12.89
CA GLU A 22 17.08 -0.60 13.51
C GLU A 22 17.03 -0.56 15.04
N ALA A 23 16.01 0.08 15.62
CA ALA A 23 15.77 0.12 17.06
C ALA A 23 15.01 -1.12 17.59
N GLY A 24 14.73 -2.12 16.74
CA GLY A 24 14.09 -3.38 17.12
C GLY A 24 12.57 -3.42 16.91
N PHE A 25 11.98 -2.44 16.22
CA PHE A 25 10.57 -2.51 15.84
C PHE A 25 10.37 -3.40 14.62
N THR A 26 9.23 -4.10 14.57
CA THR A 26 8.77 -4.76 13.35
C THR A 26 8.01 -3.73 12.50
N CYS A 27 8.42 -3.57 11.24
CA CYS A 27 7.77 -2.67 10.30
C CYS A 27 6.70 -3.41 9.48
N PHE A 28 5.53 -2.79 9.39
CA PHE A 28 4.43 -3.23 8.54
C PHE A 28 4.12 -2.09 7.56
N HIS A 29 4.11 -2.40 6.27
CA HIS A 29 3.71 -1.48 5.21
C HIS A 29 2.33 -1.91 4.73
N CYS A 30 1.29 -1.16 5.09
CA CYS A 30 -0.10 -1.52 4.76
C CYS A 30 -0.30 -1.70 3.25
N ASP A 31 0.28 -0.81 2.45
CA ASP A 31 0.19 -0.88 0.99
C ASP A 31 0.80 -2.17 0.42
N ASP A 32 1.92 -2.64 0.99
CA ASP A 32 2.55 -3.89 0.54
C ASP A 32 1.70 -5.11 0.92
N ILE A 33 1.05 -5.07 2.08
CA ILE A 33 0.14 -6.13 2.53
C ILE A 33 -1.08 -6.19 1.62
N ILE A 34 -1.71 -5.04 1.35
CA ILE A 34 -2.87 -4.97 0.43
C ILE A 34 -2.47 -5.42 -0.97
N ALA A 35 -1.32 -4.97 -1.49
CA ALA A 35 -0.79 -5.43 -2.77
C ALA A 35 -0.62 -6.96 -2.80
N SER A 36 -0.15 -7.57 -1.71
CA SER A 36 0.00 -9.04 -1.62
C SER A 36 -1.34 -9.78 -1.65
N HIS A 37 -2.39 -9.24 -1.03
CA HIS A 37 -3.74 -9.80 -1.11
C HIS A 37 -4.31 -9.67 -2.52
N LEU A 38 -4.14 -8.51 -3.15
CA LEU A 38 -4.60 -8.28 -4.52
C LEU A 38 -3.89 -9.18 -5.55
N ARG A 39 -2.60 -9.48 -5.38
CA ARG A 39 -1.89 -10.48 -6.21
C ARG A 39 -2.55 -11.83 -6.19
N ALA A 40 -2.95 -12.30 -5.01
CA ALA A 40 -3.58 -13.61 -4.86
C ALA A 40 -4.91 -13.69 -5.62
N GLU A 41 -5.61 -12.57 -5.77
CA GLU A 41 -6.90 -12.51 -6.46
C GLU A 41 -6.82 -12.14 -7.94
N LEU A 42 -5.88 -11.29 -8.34
CA LEU A 42 -5.79 -10.70 -9.69
C LEU A 42 -4.69 -11.32 -10.57
N GLY A 43 -3.83 -12.18 -9.99
CA GLY A 43 -2.69 -12.80 -10.67
C GLY A 43 -1.39 -12.01 -10.52
N GLU A 44 -0.26 -12.63 -10.90
CA GLU A 44 1.12 -12.17 -10.63
C GLU A 44 1.51 -10.78 -11.17
N ALA A 45 0.64 -10.08 -11.90
CA ALA A 45 0.94 -8.79 -12.54
C ALA A 45 1.07 -7.60 -11.56
N LEU A 46 0.74 -7.76 -10.28
CA LEU A 46 0.71 -6.69 -9.27
C LEU A 46 1.90 -6.77 -8.30
N VAL A 47 3.13 -6.57 -8.75
CA VAL A 47 4.37 -6.92 -8.00
C VAL A 47 4.80 -5.89 -6.95
N THR A 48 4.29 -4.65 -7.01
CA THR A 48 4.73 -3.53 -6.16
C THR A 48 3.59 -2.57 -5.82
N VAL A 49 3.80 -1.67 -4.87
CA VAL A 49 2.89 -0.54 -4.60
C VAL A 49 2.72 0.38 -5.83
N HIS A 50 3.72 0.42 -6.71
CA HIS A 50 3.64 1.16 -7.96
C HIS A 50 2.65 0.49 -8.92
N ASP A 51 2.74 -0.83 -9.08
CA ASP A 51 1.81 -1.61 -9.90
C ASP A 51 0.37 -1.52 -9.33
N LEU A 52 0.23 -1.40 -8.01
CA LEU A 52 -1.04 -1.16 -7.35
C LEU A 52 -1.65 0.19 -7.74
N GLY A 53 -0.83 1.25 -7.77
CA GLY A 53 -1.24 2.57 -8.25
C GLY A 53 -1.64 2.54 -9.74
N ASP A 54 -0.86 1.84 -10.57
CA ASP A 54 -1.15 1.68 -12.00
C ASP A 54 -2.45 0.90 -12.24
N TRP A 55 -2.69 -0.16 -11.46
CA TRP A 55 -3.94 -0.91 -11.49
C TRP A 55 -5.13 -0.05 -11.05
N MET A 56 -4.99 0.67 -9.93
CA MET A 56 -6.06 1.51 -9.37
C MET A 56 -6.44 2.63 -10.34
N GLY A 57 -5.46 3.22 -11.00
CA GLY A 57 -5.67 4.26 -11.99
C GLY A 57 -6.04 5.60 -11.36
N PHE A 58 -6.83 6.40 -12.09
CA PHE A 58 -7.16 7.77 -11.67
C PHE A 58 -8.64 7.95 -11.39
N PRO A 59 -9.04 8.87 -10.48
CA PRO A 59 -10.43 9.07 -10.08
C PRO A 59 -11.45 9.37 -11.18
N HIS A 60 -10.99 9.82 -12.35
CA HIS A 60 -11.85 10.12 -13.50
C HIS A 60 -12.11 8.91 -14.41
N GLN A 61 -11.45 7.78 -14.15
CA GLN A 61 -11.62 6.56 -14.92
C GLN A 61 -12.88 5.83 -14.45
N PRO A 62 -13.66 5.22 -15.37
CA PRO A 62 -14.96 4.65 -15.06
C PRO A 62 -14.91 3.44 -14.11
N ASP A 63 -13.77 2.74 -14.06
CA ASP A 63 -13.54 1.58 -13.20
C ASP A 63 -12.87 1.92 -11.86
N PHE A 64 -12.53 3.20 -11.64
CA PHE A 64 -11.84 3.63 -10.42
C PHE A 64 -12.64 3.33 -9.15
N ALA A 65 -13.94 3.62 -9.14
CA ALA A 65 -14.79 3.43 -7.97
C ALA A 65 -14.85 1.96 -7.51
N ASP A 66 -14.92 1.03 -8.46
CA ASP A 66 -14.94 -0.40 -8.17
C ASP A 66 -13.58 -0.89 -7.63
N LYS A 67 -12.48 -0.39 -8.21
CA LYS A 67 -11.12 -0.72 -7.77
C LYS A 67 -10.79 -0.11 -6.40
N GLU A 68 -11.22 1.12 -6.14
CA GLU A 68 -11.10 1.79 -4.85
C GLU A 68 -11.87 1.03 -3.78
N ALA A 69 -13.14 0.67 -4.05
CA ALA A 69 -13.93 -0.13 -3.13
C ALA A 69 -13.28 -1.48 -2.80
N LYS A 70 -12.66 -2.12 -3.82
CA LYS A 70 -11.90 -3.36 -3.61
C LYS A 70 -10.65 -3.14 -2.76
N TYR A 71 -9.87 -2.09 -3.03
CA TYR A 71 -8.69 -1.75 -2.23
C TYR A 71 -9.06 -1.48 -0.76
N LEU A 72 -10.09 -0.67 -0.53
CA LEU A 72 -10.57 -0.33 0.83
C LEU A 72 -11.13 -1.53 1.59
N SER A 73 -11.58 -2.58 0.91
CA SER A 73 -12.03 -3.81 1.57
C SER A 73 -10.88 -4.66 2.13
N LEU A 74 -9.64 -4.36 1.77
CA LEU A 74 -8.42 -5.08 2.15
C LEU A 74 -7.55 -4.31 3.16
N GLU A 75 -7.90 -3.05 3.47
CA GLU A 75 -7.29 -2.24 4.54
C GLU A 75 -7.74 -2.70 5.94
#